data_AF-A0A1Y1YB79-F1
#
_entry.id   AF-A0A1Y1YB79-F1
#
_cell.length_a   1.000
_cell.length_b   1.000
_cell.length_c   1.000
_cell.angle_alpha   90.00
_cell.angle_beta   90.00
_cell.angle_gamma   90.00
#
_symmetry.space_group_name_H-M   'P 1'
#
loop_
_entity.id
_entity.type
_entity.pdbx_description
1 polymer ?
#
loop_
_entity_poly.entity_id
_entity_poly.type
_entity_poly.pdbx_seq_one_letter_code
_entity_poly.pdbx_strand_id
1 'polypeptide(L)'
;AHMEMVQPPPRRSRYNPTWTGTPDYNMVNPLGIYPCKGYEQGGVIQTVKAGSSIQVKIGGGAIHGGGHCQFAISYDKGKTFVVLETVYNNCLIASTQYSVNIPSTAGSSKNVVFAWTWINKIGNREYYMNCADLELQGTANGYITGPKLLVANLPGYPTIPE
;
A
#
# COMPACT_ATOMS: atom_id res chain seq x y z
N ALA A 1 -1.65 2.06 -18.93
CA ALA A 1 -2.25 2.51 -17.66
C ALA A 1 -2.42 1.25 -16.80
N HIS A 2 -2.33 1.26 -15.46
CA HIS A 2 -3.29 1.88 -14.54
C HIS A 2 -2.60 2.59 -13.37
N MET A 3 -3.04 2.43 -12.11
CA MET A 3 -2.66 3.34 -11.02
C MET A 3 -1.51 2.77 -10.19
N GLU A 4 -0.61 3.64 -9.73
CA GLU A 4 0.49 3.33 -8.83
C GLU A 4 0.52 4.28 -7.64
N MET A 5 0.98 3.81 -6.48
CA MET A 5 1.38 4.69 -5.40
C MET A 5 2.68 5.41 -5.83
N VAL A 6 2.65 6.74 -5.85
CA VAL A 6 3.79 7.61 -6.15
C VAL A 6 4.45 8.06 -4.84
N GLN A 7 3.64 8.31 -3.81
CA GLN A 7 4.08 8.65 -2.48
C GLN A 7 3.28 7.83 -1.45
N PRO A 8 3.91 7.25 -0.42
CA PRO A 8 5.35 6.98 -0.34
C PRO A 8 5.85 6.15 -1.56
N PRO A 9 7.03 6.44 -2.15
CA PRO A 9 7.53 5.69 -3.30
C PRO A 9 7.68 4.18 -3.03
N PRO A 10 7.02 3.31 -3.83
CA PRO A 10 7.09 1.86 -3.64
C PRO A 10 8.47 1.27 -3.93
N ARG A 11 8.70 0.05 -3.47
CA ARG A 11 9.87 -0.78 -3.84
C ARG A 11 10.07 -0.77 -5.36
N ARG A 12 11.30 -0.54 -5.81
CA ARG A 12 11.70 -0.51 -7.23
C ARG A 12 10.97 0.52 -8.11
N SER A 13 10.14 1.40 -7.55
CA SER A 13 9.53 2.48 -8.31
C SER A 13 10.59 3.47 -8.81
N ARG A 14 10.35 4.09 -9.96
CA ARG A 14 11.17 5.20 -10.49
C ARG A 14 11.23 6.41 -9.56
N TYR A 15 10.30 6.51 -8.62
CA TYR A 15 10.26 7.57 -7.62
C TYR A 15 10.98 7.21 -6.32
N ASN A 16 11.45 5.97 -6.17
CA ASN A 16 12.06 5.50 -4.92
C ASN A 16 13.55 5.89 -4.86
N PRO A 17 13.95 6.81 -3.96
CA PRO A 17 15.31 7.31 -3.91
C PRO A 17 16.31 6.28 -3.37
N THR A 18 15.83 5.21 -2.73
CA THR A 18 16.69 4.14 -2.19
C THR A 18 16.96 3.04 -3.22
N TRP A 19 16.29 3.06 -4.37
CA TRP A 19 16.47 2.07 -5.43
C TRP A 19 17.46 2.56 -6.48
N THR A 20 18.55 1.82 -6.65
CA THR A 20 19.63 2.15 -7.59
C THR A 20 19.66 1.25 -8.84
N GLY A 21 18.81 0.23 -8.90
CA GLY A 21 18.69 -0.66 -10.05
C GLY A 21 17.75 -0.13 -11.13
N THR A 22 17.47 -0.94 -12.14
CA THR A 22 16.46 -0.63 -13.16
C THR A 22 15.08 -0.51 -12.50
N PRO A 23 14.37 0.63 -12.65
CA PRO A 23 13.02 0.77 -12.11
C PRO A 23 12.03 -0.22 -12.73
N ASP A 24 11.03 -0.62 -11.94
CA ASP A 24 9.85 -1.30 -12.47
C ASP A 24 8.91 -0.26 -13.11
N TYR A 25 8.94 -0.19 -14.44
CA TYR A 25 8.03 0.67 -15.22
C TYR A 25 6.59 0.12 -15.29
N ASN A 26 6.35 -1.10 -14.79
CA ASN A 26 5.04 -1.74 -14.71
C ASN A 26 4.42 -1.67 -13.30
N MET A 27 4.85 -0.71 -12.48
CA MET A 27 4.31 -0.48 -11.13
C MET A 27 2.78 -0.27 -11.13
N VAL A 28 2.30 0.34 -12.21
CA VAL A 28 0.89 0.66 -12.53
C VAL A 28 0.03 -0.53 -12.93
N ASN A 29 0.62 -1.72 -13.13
CA ASN A 29 -0.12 -2.91 -13.55
C ASN A 29 -0.72 -3.62 -12.33
N PRO A 30 -1.80 -4.41 -12.52
CA PRO A 30 -2.32 -5.31 -11.50
C PRO A 30 -1.22 -6.13 -10.82
N LEU A 31 -1.46 -6.52 -9.58
CA LEU A 31 -0.56 -7.36 -8.81
C LEU A 31 -0.50 -8.74 -9.47
N GLY A 32 0.69 -9.16 -9.89
CA GLY A 32 0.91 -10.53 -10.36
C GLY A 32 1.30 -11.49 -9.24
N ILE A 33 2.18 -11.04 -8.33
CA ILE A 33 2.74 -11.85 -7.24
C ILE A 33 2.45 -11.15 -5.91
N TYR A 34 1.71 -11.82 -5.04
CA TYR A 34 1.44 -11.35 -3.69
C TYR A 34 2.53 -11.79 -2.70
N PRO A 35 2.93 -10.94 -1.73
CA PRO A 35 2.65 -9.51 -1.60
C PRO A 35 3.67 -8.64 -2.38
N CYS A 36 3.40 -7.34 -2.51
CA CYS A 36 4.39 -6.34 -2.94
C CYS A 36 5.10 -6.64 -4.29
N LYS A 37 4.37 -7.22 -5.25
CA LYS A 37 4.87 -7.69 -6.56
C LYS A 37 5.98 -8.75 -6.46
N GLY A 38 6.13 -9.40 -5.31
CA GLY A 38 7.21 -10.36 -5.03
C GLY A 38 8.57 -9.72 -4.78
N TYR A 39 8.62 -8.40 -4.58
CA TYR A 39 9.89 -7.72 -4.30
C TYR A 39 10.31 -7.89 -2.85
N GLU A 40 11.59 -8.21 -2.66
CA GLU A 40 12.27 -8.13 -1.37
C GLU A 40 12.14 -6.74 -0.76
N GLN A 41 12.26 -6.68 0.57
CA GLN A 41 12.21 -5.44 1.33
C GLN A 41 13.30 -4.47 0.87
N GLY A 42 12.91 -3.24 0.59
CA GLY A 42 13.79 -2.18 0.11
C GLY A 42 14.36 -1.32 1.24
N GLY A 43 15.00 -0.22 0.83
CA GLY A 43 15.47 0.79 1.76
C GLY A 43 14.32 1.57 2.39
N VAL A 44 14.53 2.03 3.62
CA VAL A 44 13.61 2.92 4.31
C VAL A 44 13.57 4.27 3.60
N ILE A 45 12.40 4.64 3.07
CA ILE A 45 12.23 5.86 2.28
C ILE A 45 11.80 7.09 3.10
N GLN A 46 11.24 6.87 4.30
CA GLN A 46 10.89 7.93 5.25
C GLN A 46 10.72 7.37 6.66
N THR A 47 10.78 8.26 7.63
CA THR A 47 10.42 8.00 9.03
C THR A 47 9.07 8.61 9.35
N VAL A 48 8.20 7.86 10.02
CA VAL A 48 6.89 8.32 10.49
C VAL A 48 6.74 8.11 11.99
N LYS A 49 5.97 8.96 12.66
CA LYS A 49 5.74 8.88 14.11
C LYS A 49 4.38 8.27 14.41
N ALA A 50 4.27 7.50 15.48
CA ALA A 50 2.99 7.09 16.03
C ALA A 50 2.13 8.34 16.33
N GLY A 51 0.84 8.30 16.01
CA GLY A 51 -0.07 9.44 16.15
C GLY A 51 0.04 10.50 15.05
N SER A 52 0.94 10.33 14.08
CA SER A 52 0.98 11.18 12.87
C SER A 52 0.29 10.50 11.68
N SER A 53 0.45 11.04 10.48
CA SER A 53 -0.19 10.50 9.28
C SER A 53 0.82 10.32 8.15
N ILE A 54 0.66 9.24 7.38
CA ILE A 54 1.36 9.02 6.12
C ILE A 54 0.62 9.77 5.02
N GLN A 55 1.30 10.69 4.34
CA GLN A 55 0.77 11.31 3.13
C GLN A 55 0.94 10.35 1.95
N VAL A 56 -0.16 10.05 1.27
CA VAL A 56 -0.22 9.12 0.14
C VAL A 56 -0.66 9.87 -1.10
N LYS A 57 0.08 9.68 -2.20
CA LYS A 57 -0.30 10.16 -3.54
C LYS A 57 -0.32 8.97 -4.48
N ILE A 58 -1.46 8.75 -5.11
CA ILE A 58 -1.65 7.77 -6.18
C ILE A 58 -1.57 8.51 -7.52
N GLY A 59 -0.80 7.98 -8.45
CA GLY A 59 -0.66 8.47 -9.82
C GLY A 59 -1.05 7.40 -10.82
N GLY A 60 -1.16 7.77 -12.09
CA GLY A 60 -1.53 6.84 -13.16
C GLY A 60 -2.48 7.49 -14.15
N GLY A 61 -3.05 6.66 -15.03
CA GLY A 61 -3.84 7.16 -16.17
C GLY A 61 -5.31 6.73 -16.21
N ALA A 62 -5.73 5.77 -15.38
CA ALA A 62 -7.09 5.26 -15.45
C ALA A 62 -7.56 4.75 -14.09
N ILE A 63 -8.62 5.37 -13.57
CA ILE A 63 -9.17 5.12 -12.24
C ILE A 63 -10.30 4.09 -12.23
N HIS A 64 -10.69 3.54 -13.39
CA HIS A 64 -11.68 2.46 -13.51
C HIS A 64 -13.00 2.67 -12.73
N GLY A 65 -13.54 3.89 -12.74
CA GLY A 65 -14.75 4.21 -11.98
C GLY A 65 -14.59 4.11 -10.45
N GLY A 66 -13.36 4.06 -9.98
CA GLY A 66 -12.98 3.96 -8.58
C GLY A 66 -12.89 2.52 -8.09
N GLY A 67 -13.62 2.21 -7.02
CA GLY A 67 -13.57 0.93 -6.32
C GLY A 67 -13.06 1.08 -4.90
N HIS A 68 -12.41 0.04 -4.39
CA HIS A 68 -12.09 -0.09 -2.98
C HIS A 68 -10.59 -0.04 -2.75
N CYS A 69 -10.13 0.84 -1.85
CA CYS A 69 -8.73 0.83 -1.43
C CYS A 69 -8.59 0.51 0.03
N GLN A 70 -7.54 -0.23 0.37
CA GLN A 70 -7.07 -0.35 1.75
C GLN A 70 -5.64 0.15 1.85
N PHE A 71 -5.39 0.91 2.91
CA PHE A 71 -4.05 1.28 3.35
C PHE A 71 -3.73 0.46 4.59
N ALA A 72 -2.64 -0.29 4.55
CA ALA A 72 -2.30 -1.25 5.58
C ALA A 72 -0.82 -1.19 5.94
N ILE A 73 -0.50 -1.70 7.12
CA ILE A 73 0.86 -1.76 7.65
C ILE A 73 1.21 -3.18 8.10
N SER A 74 2.46 -3.56 7.89
CA SER A 74 3.01 -4.85 8.33
C SER A 74 4.30 -4.63 9.10
N TYR A 75 4.42 -5.32 10.23
CA TYR A 75 5.63 -5.39 11.04
C TYR A 75 6.45 -6.66 10.79
N ASP A 76 5.89 -7.62 10.04
CA ASP A 76 6.46 -8.96 9.84
C ASP A 76 6.93 -9.19 8.39
N LYS A 77 7.43 -8.11 7.76
CA LYS A 77 7.98 -8.10 6.39
C LYS A 77 6.95 -8.44 5.31
N GLY A 78 5.68 -8.11 5.55
CA GLY A 78 4.59 -8.32 4.60
C GLY A 78 3.92 -9.70 4.68
N LYS A 79 4.18 -10.49 5.73
CA LYS A 79 3.47 -11.77 5.93
C LYS A 79 2.03 -11.54 6.35
N THR A 80 1.81 -10.58 7.25
CA THR A 80 0.48 -10.14 7.69
C THR A 80 0.39 -8.63 7.62
N PHE A 81 -0.81 -8.13 7.32
CA PHE A 81 -1.10 -6.71 7.19
C PHE A 81 -2.32 -6.36 8.02
N VAL A 82 -2.20 -5.29 8.80
CA VAL A 82 -3.29 -4.67 9.54
C VAL A 82 -3.76 -3.43 8.79
N VAL A 83 -5.04 -3.38 8.47
CA VAL A 83 -5.66 -2.26 7.77
C VAL A 83 -5.77 -1.06 8.69
N LEU A 84 -5.23 0.07 8.25
CA LEU A 84 -5.31 1.36 8.93
C LEU A 84 -6.53 2.15 8.45
N GLU A 85 -6.83 2.08 7.15
CA GLU A 85 -7.93 2.81 6.54
C GLU A 85 -8.49 2.03 5.35
N THR A 86 -9.81 2.10 5.16
CA THR A 86 -10.49 1.57 3.97
C THR A 86 -11.33 2.67 3.34
N VAL A 87 -11.16 2.87 2.04
CA VAL A 87 -11.98 3.76 1.21
C VAL A 87 -12.89 2.88 0.36
N TYR A 88 -14.19 2.88 0.67
CA TYR A 88 -15.17 2.05 -0.02
C TYR A 88 -15.73 2.73 -1.27
N ASN A 89 -15.81 1.99 -2.38
CA ASN A 89 -16.48 2.31 -3.65
C ASN A 89 -15.93 3.52 -4.45
N ASN A 90 -15.47 4.57 -3.76
CA ASN A 90 -15.07 5.85 -4.34
C ASN A 90 -13.56 6.10 -4.28
N CYS A 91 -12.74 5.08 -4.06
CA CYS A 91 -11.30 5.27 -4.11
C CYS A 91 -10.89 5.84 -5.47
N LEU A 92 -10.00 6.84 -5.47
CA LEU A 92 -9.47 7.55 -6.65
C LEU A 92 -10.46 8.46 -7.39
N ILE A 93 -11.71 8.57 -6.94
CA ILE A 93 -12.72 9.45 -7.55
C ILE A 93 -12.58 10.89 -7.02
N ALA A 94 -12.79 11.07 -5.71
CA ALA A 94 -12.79 12.40 -5.10
C ALA A 94 -11.39 13.00 -4.96
N SER A 95 -10.39 12.12 -4.81
CA SER A 95 -8.99 12.50 -4.63
C SER A 95 -8.08 11.33 -4.99
N THR A 96 -6.88 11.65 -5.47
CA THR A 96 -5.77 10.70 -5.54
C THR A 96 -4.73 10.92 -4.44
N GLN A 97 -5.04 11.81 -3.49
CA GLN A 97 -4.22 12.13 -2.33
C GLN A 97 -4.96 11.77 -1.05
N TYR A 98 -4.28 11.09 -0.13
CA TYR A 98 -4.83 10.59 1.13
C TYR A 98 -3.88 10.88 2.29
N SER A 99 -4.43 11.00 3.50
CA SER A 99 -3.68 11.17 4.73
C SER A 99 -4.04 10.04 5.69
N VAL A 100 -3.22 8.99 5.69
CA VAL A 100 -3.50 7.75 6.42
C VAL A 100 -2.95 7.86 7.85
N ASN A 101 -3.84 7.84 8.83
CA ASN A 101 -3.46 8.01 10.23
C ASN A 101 -2.76 6.77 10.79
N ILE A 102 -1.66 6.99 11.50
CA ILE A 102 -0.97 5.99 12.29
C ILE A 102 -1.48 6.08 13.74
N PRO A 103 -1.97 4.98 14.34
CA PRO A 103 -2.36 4.99 15.75
C PRO A 103 -1.23 5.47 16.66
N SER A 104 -1.56 6.26 17.68
CA SER A 104 -0.59 6.68 18.71
C SER A 104 -0.05 5.50 19.53
N THR A 105 -0.78 4.38 19.56
CA THR A 105 -0.37 3.14 20.19
C THR A 105 0.71 2.39 19.41
N ALA A 106 1.01 2.78 18.16
CA ALA A 106 1.89 2.01 17.30
C ALA A 106 3.29 1.82 17.89
N GLY A 107 3.85 0.63 17.71
CA GLY A 107 5.17 0.26 18.22
C GLY A 107 6.31 0.76 17.34
N SER A 108 7.47 1.04 17.93
CA SER A 108 8.68 1.38 17.17
C SER A 108 9.16 0.20 16.32
N SER A 109 9.52 0.46 15.07
CA SER A 109 10.20 -0.50 14.19
C SER A 109 11.04 0.24 13.16
N LYS A 110 12.26 -0.26 12.94
CA LYS A 110 13.18 0.28 11.92
C LYS A 110 12.77 -0.08 10.50
N ASN A 111 11.85 -1.03 10.33
CA ASN A 111 11.38 -1.39 9.01
C ASN A 111 9.97 -1.97 9.10
N VAL A 112 8.98 -1.14 8.74
CA VAL A 112 7.58 -1.54 8.54
C VAL A 112 7.26 -1.43 7.06
N VAL A 113 6.38 -2.30 6.58
CA VAL A 113 5.88 -2.24 5.20
C VAL A 113 4.54 -1.53 5.21
N PHE A 114 4.46 -0.39 4.53
CA PHE A 114 3.20 0.28 4.23
C PHE A 114 2.70 -0.16 2.85
N ALA A 115 1.45 -0.59 2.77
CA ALA A 115 0.83 -1.07 1.55
C ALA A 115 -0.38 -0.23 1.19
N TRP A 116 -0.43 0.21 -0.07
CA TRP A 116 -1.67 0.60 -0.72
C TRP A 116 -2.17 -0.57 -1.56
N THR A 117 -3.46 -0.85 -1.46
CA THR A 117 -4.15 -1.84 -2.28
C THR A 117 -5.38 -1.24 -2.93
N TRP A 118 -5.76 -1.74 -4.09
CA TRP A 118 -6.94 -1.28 -4.80
C TRP A 118 -7.60 -2.41 -5.58
N ILE A 119 -8.91 -2.54 -5.43
CA ILE A 119 -9.78 -3.38 -6.26
C ILE A 119 -10.60 -2.43 -7.12
N ASN A 120 -10.38 -2.51 -8.43
CA ASN A 120 -11.03 -1.61 -9.38
C ASN A 120 -12.50 -1.98 -9.57
N LYS A 121 -13.34 -0.96 -9.70
CA LYS A 121 -14.78 -1.16 -9.90
C LYS A 121 -15.10 -1.66 -11.31
N ILE A 122 -14.61 -0.96 -12.33
CA ILE A 122 -14.93 -1.23 -13.73
C ILE A 122 -13.76 -1.93 -14.43
N GLY A 123 -14.08 -2.86 -15.33
CA GLY A 123 -13.08 -3.58 -16.15
C GLY A 123 -12.82 -4.99 -15.63
N ASN A 124 -11.62 -5.51 -15.83
CA ASN A 124 -11.26 -6.83 -15.33
C ASN A 124 -11.33 -6.88 -13.79
N ARG A 125 -11.51 -8.06 -13.21
CA ARG A 125 -11.41 -8.23 -11.76
C ARG A 125 -9.93 -8.25 -11.41
N GLU A 126 -9.39 -7.09 -11.01
CA GLU A 126 -7.97 -6.91 -10.75
C GLU A 126 -7.75 -6.52 -9.29
N TYR A 127 -6.54 -6.80 -8.81
CA TYR A 127 -6.09 -6.40 -7.48
C TYR A 127 -4.74 -5.72 -7.64
N TYR A 128 -4.63 -4.49 -7.18
CA TYR A 128 -3.41 -3.70 -7.21
C TYR A 128 -2.80 -3.68 -5.82
N MET A 129 -1.47 -3.71 -5.75
CA MET A 129 -0.74 -3.52 -4.51
C MET A 129 0.62 -2.90 -4.78
N ASN A 130 0.93 -1.82 -4.07
CA ASN A 130 2.26 -1.25 -4.02
C ASN A 130 2.70 -1.11 -2.56
N CYS A 131 3.96 -1.42 -2.28
CA CYS A 131 4.52 -1.40 -0.93
C CYS A 131 5.71 -0.47 -0.83
N ALA A 132 5.76 0.32 0.24
CA ALA A 132 6.89 1.16 0.60
C ALA A 132 7.39 0.79 2.00
N ASP A 133 8.70 0.87 2.21
CA ASP A 133 9.34 0.51 3.48
C ASP A 133 9.67 1.78 4.27
N LEU A 134 9.20 1.82 5.52
CA LEU A 134 9.26 2.99 6.39
C LEU A 134 9.95 2.64 7.71
N GLU A 135 10.55 3.64 8.36
CA GLU A 135 10.81 3.58 9.79
C GLU A 135 9.60 4.14 10.52
N LEU A 136 9.16 3.44 11.57
CA LEU A 136 8.10 3.90 12.44
C LEU A 136 8.67 4.14 13.84
N GLN A 137 8.54 5.37 14.32
CA GLN A 137 8.92 5.79 15.66
C GLN A 137 7.67 5.85 16.53
N GLY A 138 7.56 4.91 17.46
CA GLY A 138 6.42 4.77 18.35
C GLY A 138 6.85 4.35 19.74
N THR A 139 5.94 3.69 20.46
CA THR A 139 6.21 3.25 21.84
C THR A 139 6.97 1.92 21.85
N ALA A 140 7.71 1.63 22.92
CA ALA A 140 8.53 0.42 23.02
C ALA A 140 7.69 -0.88 23.01
N ASN A 141 6.50 -0.84 23.63
CA ASN A 141 5.55 -1.96 23.70
C ASN A 141 4.28 -1.68 22.90
N GLY A 142 4.41 -0.89 21.83
CA GLY A 142 3.27 -0.46 21.04
C GLY A 142 2.70 -1.56 20.15
N TYR A 143 1.45 -1.37 19.75
CA TYR A 143 0.71 -2.29 18.91
C TYR A 143 -0.22 -1.53 17.96
N ILE A 144 -0.57 -2.20 16.86
CA ILE A 144 -1.63 -1.76 15.95
C ILE A 144 -2.64 -2.90 15.86
N THR A 145 -3.91 -2.58 16.09
CA THR A 145 -5.03 -3.52 15.97
C THR A 145 -5.96 -3.02 14.90
N GLY A 146 -6.45 -3.94 14.07
CA GLY A 146 -7.36 -3.63 12.99
C GLY A 146 -7.69 -4.87 12.17
N PRO A 147 -8.56 -4.74 11.16
CA PRO A 147 -8.88 -5.83 10.27
C PRO A 147 -7.65 -6.36 9.52
N LYS A 148 -7.67 -7.65 9.19
CA LYS A 148 -6.71 -8.21 8.23
C LYS A 148 -6.97 -7.61 6.85
N LEU A 149 -5.91 -7.32 6.11
CA LEU A 149 -6.00 -6.89 4.71
C LEU A 149 -6.78 -7.91 3.86
N LEU A 150 -7.76 -7.42 3.11
CA LEU A 150 -8.50 -8.21 2.12
C LEU A 150 -7.61 -8.41 0.90
N VAL A 151 -7.43 -9.67 0.50
CA VAL A 151 -6.75 -10.04 -0.75
C VAL A 151 -7.75 -10.80 -1.61
N ALA A 152 -7.96 -10.31 -2.84
CA ALA A 152 -8.93 -10.85 -3.78
C ALA A 152 -8.39 -10.78 -5.20
N ASN A 153 -9.09 -11.37 -6.16
CA ASN A 153 -8.81 -11.26 -7.60
C ASN A 153 -7.38 -11.65 -8.00
N LEU A 154 -6.81 -12.64 -7.30
CA LEU A 154 -5.50 -13.23 -7.54
C LEU A 154 -5.61 -14.76 -7.53
N PRO A 155 -4.67 -15.48 -8.17
CA PRO A 155 -4.62 -16.94 -8.06
C PRO A 155 -4.60 -17.42 -6.60
N GLY A 156 -5.53 -18.30 -6.24
CA GLY A 156 -5.66 -18.83 -4.88
C GLY A 156 -6.44 -17.94 -3.90
N TYR A 157 -6.96 -16.79 -4.34
CA TYR A 157 -7.81 -15.90 -3.55
C TYR A 157 -9.23 -15.81 -4.12
N PRO A 158 -10.22 -15.39 -3.31
CA PRO A 158 -11.57 -15.18 -3.80
C PRO A 158 -11.61 -14.19 -4.96
N THR A 159 -12.43 -14.47 -5.97
CA THR A 159 -12.83 -13.48 -6.97
C THR A 159 -14.05 -12.74 -6.46
N ILE A 160 -13.98 -11.41 -6.44
CA ILE A 160 -15.10 -10.56 -5.99
C ILE A 160 -15.59 -9.68 -7.14
N PRO A 161 -16.89 -9.39 -7.21
CA PRO A 161 -17.46 -8.58 -8.28
C PRO A 161 -16.94 -7.14 -8.22
N GLU A 162 -17.17 -6.38 -7.16
CA GLU A 162 -16.65 -5.01 -6.97
C GLU A 162 -16.35 -4.80 -5.48
#